data_AF-A0A1I4PYG5-F1
#
_entry.id   AF-A0A1I4PYG5-F1
#
_cell.length_a   1.000
_cell.length_b   1.000
_cell.length_c   1.000
_cell.angle_alpha   90.00
_cell.angle_beta   90.00
_cell.angle_gamma   90.00
#
_symmetry.space_group_name_H-M   'P 1'
#
loop_
_entity.id
_entity.type
_entity.pdbx_description
1 polymer ?
#
loop_
_entity_poly.entity_id
_entity_poly.type
_entity_poly.pdbx_seq_one_letter_code
_entity_poly.pdbx_strand_id
1 'polypeptide(L)' 'MKTPIALRIDPEVLAAARECARQDNRTLTNFIETALRQRIAEVMPALVAREQDCAQQSRERPRDF' A
#
# COMPACT_ATOMS: atom_id res chain seq x y z
N MET A 1 -8.95 -7.72 6.28
CA MET A 1 -8.47 -9.05 5.86
C MET A 1 -7.79 -8.87 4.51
N LYS A 2 -6.51 -9.28 4.34
CA LYS A 2 -5.82 -9.18 3.04
C LYS A 2 -6.10 -10.44 2.22
N THR A 3 -6.40 -10.29 0.94
CA THR A 3 -6.61 -11.42 0.03
C THR A 3 -5.26 -11.92 -0.49
N PRO A 4 -4.91 -13.21 -0.32
CA PRO A 4 -3.68 -13.74 -0.88
C PRO A 4 -3.76 -13.77 -2.41
N ILE A 5 -2.69 -13.33 -3.07
CA ILE A 5 -2.56 -13.39 -4.53
C ILE A 5 -1.28 -14.14 -4.89
N ALA A 6 -1.33 -14.96 -5.93
CA ALA A 6 -0.15 -15.56 -6.53
C ALA A 6 0.33 -14.67 -7.68
N LEU A 7 1.55 -14.16 -7.60
CA LEU A 7 2.16 -13.30 -8.62
C LEU A 7 3.46 -13.92 -9.11
N ARG A 8 3.67 -13.87 -10.43
CA ARG A 8 4.97 -14.18 -11.04
C ARG A 8 5.76 -12.89 -11.17
N ILE A 9 6.93 -12.87 -10.53
CA ILE A 9 7.87 -11.74 -10.56
C ILE A 9 9.18 -12.30 -11.10
N ASP A 10 9.84 -11.50 -11.94
CA ASP A 10 11.20 -11.78 -12.37
C ASP A 10 12.12 -12.00 -11.15
N PRO A 11 13.00 -13.02 -11.16
CA PRO A 11 13.82 -13.36 -10.00
C PRO A 11 14.77 -12.24 -9.56
N GLU A 12 15.30 -11.43 -10.49
CA GLU A 12 16.21 -10.33 -10.16
C GLU A 12 15.43 -9.19 -9.50
N VAL A 13 14.25 -8.88 -10.04
CA VAL A 13 13.34 -7.89 -9.45
C VAL A 13 12.87 -8.31 -8.07
N LEU A 14 12.58 -9.60 -7.85
CA LEU A 14 12.21 -10.14 -6.55
C LEU A 14 13.37 -10.01 -5.54
N ALA A 15 14.60 -10.26 -5.96
CA ALA A 15 15.78 -10.12 -5.10
C ALA A 15 15.97 -8.65 -4.68
N ALA A 16 15.88 -7.72 -5.63
CA ALA A 16 15.96 -6.28 -5.35
C ALA A 16 14.83 -5.82 -4.40
N ALA A 17 13.59 -6.23 -4.67
CA ALA A 17 12.44 -5.87 -3.83
C ALA A 17 12.56 -6.39 -2.39
N ARG A 18 13.15 -7.58 -2.20
CA ARG A 18 13.44 -8.13 -0.86
C ARG A 18 14.47 -7.30 -0.11
N GLU A 19 15.51 -6.87 -0.79
CA GLU A 19 16.55 -6.04 -0.20
C GLU A 19 16.01 -4.66 0.20
N CYS A 20 15.20 -4.02 -0.66
CA CYS A 20 14.52 -2.77 -0.33
C CYS A 20 13.58 -2.94 0.88
N ALA A 21 12.78 -4.01 0.93
CA ALA A 21 11.90 -4.29 2.06
C ALA A 21 12.69 -4.45 3.38
N ARG A 22 13.87 -5.09 3.32
CA ARG A 22 14.77 -5.27 4.46
C ARG A 22 15.30 -3.92 4.96
N GLN A 23 15.74 -3.06 4.05
CA GLN A 23 16.24 -1.71 4.37
C GLN A 23 15.16 -0.84 5.04
N ASP A 24 13.91 -0.98 4.59
CA ASP A 24 12.76 -0.25 5.13
C ASP A 24 12.19 -0.84 6.43
N ASN A 25 12.77 -1.92 6.96
CA ASN A 25 12.25 -2.69 8.11
C ASN A 25 10.78 -3.13 7.91
N ARG A 26 10.42 -3.51 6.68
CA ARG A 26 9.06 -3.94 6.31
C ARG A 26 9.07 -5.35 5.73
N THR A 27 7.91 -6.00 5.76
CA THR A 27 7.73 -7.26 5.03
C THR A 27 7.66 -6.99 3.53
N LEU A 28 8.13 -7.95 2.71
CA LEU A 28 8.04 -7.86 1.25
C LEU A 28 6.62 -7.54 0.77
N THR A 29 5.60 -8.15 1.39
CA THR A 29 4.19 -7.89 1.07
C THR A 29 3.80 -6.43 1.31
N ASN A 30 4.22 -5.84 2.44
CA ASN A 30 3.92 -4.43 2.74
C ASN A 30 4.70 -3.48 1.82
N PHE A 31 5.92 -3.83 1.45
CA PHE A 31 6.71 -3.08 0.48
C PHE A 31 6.02 -3.05 -0.90
N ILE A 32 5.66 -4.23 -1.42
CA ILE A 32 4.93 -4.35 -2.69
C ILE A 32 3.59 -3.62 -2.63
N GLU A 33 2.82 -3.78 -1.55
CA GLU A 33 1.55 -3.08 -1.38
C GLU A 33 1.72 -1.55 -1.39
N THR A 34 2.75 -1.04 -0.72
CA THR A 34 3.03 0.41 -0.68
C THR A 34 3.37 0.94 -2.06
N ALA A 35 4.27 0.26 -2.77
CA ALA A 35 4.67 0.63 -4.13
C ALA A 35 3.49 0.60 -5.11
N LEU A 36 2.62 -0.42 -5.02
CA LEU A 36 1.40 -0.51 -5.83
C LEU A 36 0.44 0.64 -5.53
N ARG A 37 0.22 0.97 -4.25
CA ARG A 37 -0.66 2.10 -3.87
C ARG A 37 -0.14 3.43 -4.42
N GLN A 38 1.16 3.69 -4.30
CA GLN A 38 1.78 4.91 -4.86
C GLN A 38 1.59 4.96 -6.37
N ARG A 39 1.86 3.85 -7.07
CA ARG A 39 1.73 3.81 -8.53
C ARG A 39 0.28 3.97 -8.99
N ILE A 40 -0.67 3.38 -8.29
CA ILE A 40 -2.11 3.57 -8.58
C ILE A 40 -2.50 5.02 -8.36
N ALA A 41 -2.00 5.69 -7.31
CA ALA A 41 -2.28 7.10 -7.07
C ALA A 41 -1.74 8.01 -8.18
N GLU A 42 -0.55 7.70 -8.71
CA GLU A 42 0.03 8.42 -9.85
C GLU A 42 -0.77 8.21 -11.14
N VAL A 43 -1.19 6.97 -11.42
CA VAL A 43 -1.83 6.59 -12.69
C VAL A 43 -3.34 6.90 -12.69
N MET A 44 -3.98 6.84 -11.52
CA MET A 44 -5.43 7.00 -11.35
C MET A 44 -5.75 7.95 -10.18
N PRO A 45 -5.53 9.26 -10.35
CA PRO A 45 -5.81 10.25 -9.29
C PRO A 45 -7.29 10.26 -8.86
N ALA A 46 -8.21 9.89 -9.74
CA ALA A 46 -9.66 9.87 -9.45
C ALA A 46 -10.10 8.73 -8.49
N LEU A 47 -9.34 7.64 -8.36
CA LEU A 47 -9.71 6.51 -7.51
C LEU A 47 -9.31 6.74 -6.03
N VAL A 48 -8.21 7.47 -5.81
CA VAL A 48 -7.61 7.69 -4.48
C VAL A 48 -8.36 8.74 -3.66
N ALA A 49 -9.05 9.68 -4.31
CA ALA A 49 -9.92 10.65 -3.64
C ALA A 49 -11.01 9.97 -2.77
N ARG A 50 -11.47 8.77 -3.14
CA ARG A 50 -12.50 8.03 -2.39
C ARG A 50 -11.96 7.30 -1.15
N GLU A 51 -10.69 6.89 -1.14
CA GLU A 51 -10.08 6.24 0.03
C GLU A 51 -9.70 7.27 1.12
N GLN A 52 -9.29 8.48 0.72
CA GLN A 52 -8.91 9.55 1.66
C GLN A 52 -10.12 10.13 2.42
N ASP A 53 -11.26 10.28 1.76
CA ASP A 53 -12.51 10.81 2.36
C ASP A 53 -13.02 9.92 3.51
N CYS A 54 -12.91 8.60 3.37
CA CYS A 54 -13.34 7.64 4.41
C CYS A 54 -12.39 7.62 5.62
N ALA A 55 -11.08 7.84 5.41
CA ALA A 55 -10.09 7.91 6.47
C ALA A 55 -10.13 9.24 7.25
N GLN A 56 -10.48 10.36 6.59
CA GLN A 56 -10.67 11.67 7.24
C GLN A 56 -11.96 11.70 8.09
N GLN A 57 -13.09 11.18 7.60
CA GLN A 57 -14.34 11.10 8.37
C GLN A 57 -14.22 10.29 9.68
N SER A 58 -13.26 9.38 9.76
CA SER A 58 -13.03 8.55 10.96
C SER A 58 -12.27 9.28 12.07
N ARG A 59 -11.61 10.40 11.78
CA ARG A 59 -10.87 11.23 12.75
C ARG A 59 -11.70 12.36 13.36
N GLU A 60 -12.83 12.69 12.77
CA GLU A 60 -13.66 13.85 13.15
C GLU A 60 -14.82 13.51 14.09
N ARG A 61 -14.89 12.29 14.66
CA ARG A 61 -15.86 12.04 15.74
C ARG A 61 -15.36 12.73 17.02
N PRO A 62 -16.07 13.75 17.54
CA PRO A 62 -15.79 14.26 18.87
C PRO A 62 -16.04 13.11 19.86
N ARG A 63 -15.17 12.99 20.87
CA ARG A 63 -15.52 12.25 22.08
C ARG A 63 -16.55 13.09 22.83
N ASP A 64 -17.82 12.89 22.53
CA ASP A 64 -18.89 13.39 23.39
C ASP A 64 -18.89 12.59 24.70
N PHE A 65 -18.72 13.33 25.80
CA PHE A 65 -18.80 12.89 27.19
C PHE A 65 -20.26 12.82 27.66
#